data_AF-A0A164H9V8-F1
#
_entry.id   AF-A0A164H9V8-F1
#
_cell.length_a   1.000
_cell.length_b   1.000
_cell.length_c   1.000
_cell.angle_alpha   90.00
_cell.angle_beta   90.00
_cell.angle_gamma   90.00
#
_symmetry.space_group_name_H-M   'P 1'
#
loop_
_entity.id
_entity.type
_entity.pdbx_description
1 polymer ?
#
loop_
_entity_poly.entity_id
_entity_poly.type
_entity_poly.pdbx_seq_one_letter_code
_entity_poly.pdbx_strand_id
1 'polypeptide(L)'
;MLPVIDKDLSLMRMMAGWVESLSADGKRLKPREVVAEFDKYLHDELDLVREAANAAQLRRNMQGLDLVLIPEMIWDFCHPEVIVMERMHGVPISQVDRLREAGVDIPKLARDGVTLFFTQVFRDGFFHADMHPGNIQVSLAPETFGRYISLDFGIVGTLTEYDKEYLAQNFTAFFRRDYKRVAELHIESGWVPPETRVDELESAIRAV
;
A
#
# COMPACT_ATOMS: atom_id res chain seq x y z
N MET A 1 4.45 25.22 2.33
CA MET A 1 5.20 24.23 1.52
C MET A 1 4.75 24.23 0.06
N LEU A 2 3.45 24.25 -0.22
CA LEU A 2 2.85 24.33 -1.57
C LEU A 2 3.57 25.27 -2.58
N PRO A 3 3.88 26.55 -2.26
CA PRO A 3 4.49 27.45 -3.25
C PRO A 3 5.92 27.08 -3.68
N VAL A 4 6.62 26.29 -2.87
CA VAL A 4 7.96 25.76 -3.20
C VAL A 4 7.79 24.52 -4.07
N ILE A 5 6.86 23.63 -3.70
CA ILE A 5 6.49 22.44 -4.47
C ILE A 5 6.05 22.81 -5.90
N ASP A 6 5.20 23.83 -6.04
CA ASP A 6 4.73 24.30 -7.35
C ASP A 6 5.87 24.82 -8.22
N LYS A 7 6.86 25.48 -7.61
CA LYS A 7 8.06 25.95 -8.33
C LYS A 7 8.90 24.77 -8.82
N ASP A 8 9.10 23.76 -7.99
CA ASP A 8 9.86 22.56 -8.37
C ASP A 8 9.13 21.77 -9.46
N LEU A 9 7.81 21.65 -9.38
CA LEU A 9 6.96 21.08 -10.44
C LEU A 9 7.06 21.87 -11.74
N SER A 10 7.11 23.20 -11.67
CA SER A 10 7.31 24.04 -12.86
C SER A 10 8.68 23.78 -13.51
N LEU A 11 9.73 23.59 -12.71
CA LEU A 11 11.07 23.25 -13.18
C LEU A 11 11.09 21.85 -13.83
N MET A 12 10.47 20.86 -13.18
CA MET A 12 10.36 19.49 -13.70
C MET A 12 9.60 19.45 -15.03
N ARG A 13 8.49 20.17 -15.17
CA ARG A 13 7.73 20.27 -16.43
C ARG A 13 8.58 20.89 -17.55
N MET A 14 9.35 21.92 -17.24
CA MET A 14 10.27 22.56 -18.19
C MET A 14 11.36 21.58 -18.66
N MET A 15 11.99 20.86 -17.73
CA MET A 15 13.00 19.85 -18.05
C MET A 15 12.41 18.68 -18.85
N ALA A 16 11.22 18.20 -18.49
CA ALA A 16 10.52 17.15 -19.23
C ALA A 16 10.24 17.56 -20.69
N GLY A 17 9.88 18.83 -20.92
CA GLY A 17 9.75 19.39 -22.26
C GLY A 17 11.06 19.38 -23.05
N TRP A 18 12.19 19.69 -22.42
CA TRP A 18 13.50 19.60 -23.06
C TRP A 18 13.87 18.16 -23.40
N VAL A 19 13.68 17.21 -22.49
CA VAL A 19 13.99 15.78 -22.69
C VAL A 19 13.20 15.18 -23.86
N GLU A 20 11.91 15.50 -23.99
CA GLU A 20 11.09 15.06 -25.13
C GLU A 20 11.54 15.67 -26.46
N SER A 21 12.02 16.92 -26.43
CA SER A 21 12.43 17.64 -27.64
C SER A 21 13.85 17.30 -28.12
N LEU A 22 14.75 16.91 -27.20
CA LEU A 22 16.18 16.72 -27.45
C LEU A 22 16.58 15.24 -27.62
N SER A 23 15.70 14.30 -27.33
CA SER A 23 16.00 12.87 -27.43
C SER A 23 14.91 12.08 -28.14
N ALA A 24 15.30 11.26 -29.13
CA ALA A 24 14.40 10.32 -29.80
C ALA A 24 13.87 9.25 -28.84
N ASP A 25 14.69 8.83 -27.86
CA ASP A 25 14.29 7.90 -26.79
C ASP A 25 13.48 8.59 -25.68
N GLY A 26 13.61 9.91 -25.54
CA GLY A 26 12.87 10.72 -24.56
C GLY A 26 11.35 10.67 -24.75
N LYS A 27 10.87 10.48 -25.99
CA LYS A 27 9.43 10.31 -26.28
C LYS A 27 8.85 9.00 -25.74
N ARG A 28 9.66 7.94 -25.63
CA ARG A 28 9.20 6.62 -25.13
C ARG A 28 8.97 6.63 -23.63
N LEU A 29 9.72 7.47 -22.90
CA LEU A 29 9.62 7.61 -21.45
C LEU A 29 8.44 8.47 -20.99
N LYS A 30 7.78 9.18 -21.93
CA LYS A 30 6.63 10.06 -21.66
C LYS A 30 6.84 10.97 -20.42
N PRO A 31 7.99 11.67 -20.30
CA PRO A 31 8.36 12.35 -19.07
C PRO A 31 7.35 13.44 -18.66
N ARG A 32 6.60 14.03 -19.60
CA ARG A 32 5.52 14.96 -19.25
C ARG A 32 4.32 14.27 -18.61
N GLU A 33 3.97 13.06 -19.06
CA GLU A 33 2.92 12.25 -18.44
C GLU A 33 3.35 11.86 -17.02
N VAL A 34 4.62 11.43 -16.84
CA VAL A 34 5.20 11.11 -15.54
C VAL A 34 5.16 12.31 -14.58
N VAL A 35 5.56 13.51 -15.03
CA VAL A 35 5.51 14.71 -14.19
C VAL A 35 4.08 15.14 -13.87
N ALA A 36 3.12 14.97 -14.80
CA ALA A 36 1.72 15.28 -14.54
C ALA A 36 1.09 14.29 -13.55
N GLU A 37 1.46 13.02 -13.62
CA GLU A 37 1.05 12.00 -12.66
C GLU A 37 1.66 12.28 -11.28
N PHE A 38 2.96 12.60 -11.22
CA PHE A 38 3.64 12.99 -10.00
C PHE A 38 3.03 14.22 -9.34
N ASP A 39 2.73 15.26 -10.12
CA ASP A 39 2.03 16.47 -9.66
C ASP A 39 0.69 16.14 -9.00
N LYS A 40 -0.10 15.29 -9.63
CA LYS A 40 -1.40 14.86 -9.09
C LYS A 40 -1.23 14.10 -7.77
N TYR A 41 -0.34 13.10 -7.72
CA TYR A 41 -0.09 12.34 -6.49
C TYR A 41 0.43 13.21 -5.36
N LEU A 42 1.36 14.11 -5.66
CA LEU A 42 1.95 15.00 -4.67
C LEU A 42 0.89 15.93 -4.05
N HIS A 43 -0.03 16.47 -4.87
CA HIS A 43 -1.12 17.28 -4.34
C HIS A 43 -2.17 16.46 -3.58
N ASP A 44 -2.43 15.22 -3.99
CA ASP A 44 -3.30 14.30 -3.25
C ASP A 44 -2.69 13.90 -1.89
N GLU A 45 -1.36 13.81 -1.78
CA GLU A 45 -0.64 13.54 -0.53
C GLU A 45 -0.59 14.75 0.43
N LEU A 46 -0.76 15.97 -0.08
CA LEU A 46 -0.72 17.19 0.75
C LEU A 46 -2.01 17.46 1.51
N ASP A 47 -3.07 16.67 1.29
CA ASP A 47 -4.31 16.77 2.06
C ASP A 47 -4.36 15.67 3.13
N LEU A 48 -3.87 15.99 4.33
CA LEU A 48 -3.85 15.06 5.45
C LEU A 48 -5.27 14.67 5.93
N VAL A 49 -6.32 15.38 5.53
CA VAL A 49 -7.71 14.94 5.82
C VAL A 49 -8.00 13.63 5.09
N ARG A 50 -7.40 13.39 3.93
CA ARG A 50 -7.51 12.10 3.21
C ARG A 50 -6.86 10.98 3.99
N GLU A 51 -5.67 11.22 4.54
CA GLU A 51 -4.99 10.28 5.43
C GLU A 51 -5.85 9.95 6.66
N ALA A 52 -6.44 10.96 7.32
CA ALA A 52 -7.36 10.75 8.44
C ALA A 52 -8.60 9.92 8.04
N ALA A 53 -9.15 10.16 6.85
CA ALA A 53 -10.27 9.38 6.32
C ALA A 53 -9.88 7.91 6.04
N ASN A 54 -8.69 7.68 5.49
CA ASN A 54 -8.14 6.34 5.27
C ASN A 54 -7.98 5.58 6.59
N ALA A 55 -7.39 6.23 7.61
CA ALA A 55 -7.24 5.67 8.95
C ALA A 55 -8.60 5.29 9.55
N ALA A 56 -9.59 6.18 9.46
CA ALA A 56 -10.93 5.92 9.97
C ALA A 56 -11.63 4.76 9.23
N GLN A 57 -11.43 4.62 7.92
CA GLN A 57 -11.96 3.50 7.15
C GLN A 57 -11.30 2.18 7.56
N LEU A 58 -9.96 2.13 7.65
CA LEU A 58 -9.24 0.93 8.11
C LEU A 58 -9.66 0.56 9.54
N ARG A 59 -9.81 1.55 10.44
CA ARG A 59 -10.28 1.31 11.81
C ARG A 59 -11.63 0.61 11.81
N ARG A 60 -12.60 1.09 11.01
CA ARG A 60 -13.92 0.46 10.87
C ARG A 60 -13.83 -0.95 10.32
N ASN A 61 -13.06 -1.17 9.26
CA ASN A 61 -12.90 -2.48 8.65
C ASN A 61 -12.32 -3.51 9.64
N MET A 62 -11.40 -3.08 10.51
CA MET A 62 -10.69 -3.97 11.43
C MET A 62 -11.43 -4.21 12.76
N GLN A 63 -12.61 -3.62 12.96
CA GLN A 63 -13.39 -3.82 14.19
C GLN A 63 -13.71 -5.30 14.42
N GLY A 64 -13.49 -5.76 15.64
CA GLY A 64 -13.79 -7.13 16.07
C GLY A 64 -12.80 -8.21 15.64
N LEU A 65 -11.73 -7.88 14.91
CA LEU A 65 -10.70 -8.87 14.51
C LEU A 65 -9.61 -9.09 15.56
N ASP A 66 -9.43 -8.14 16.47
CA ASP A 66 -8.38 -8.20 17.51
C ASP A 66 -6.94 -8.39 16.97
N LEU A 67 -6.69 -8.02 15.71
CA LEU A 67 -5.36 -8.13 15.06
C LEU A 67 -4.56 -6.83 15.10
N VAL A 68 -5.23 -5.69 14.98
CA VAL A 68 -4.59 -4.37 14.84
C VAL A 68 -5.37 -3.31 15.61
N LEU A 69 -4.63 -2.36 16.17
CA LEU A 69 -5.13 -1.11 16.71
C LEU A 69 -4.79 0.01 15.72
N ILE A 70 -5.80 0.80 15.40
CA ILE A 70 -5.68 1.98 14.53
C ILE A 70 -6.17 3.17 15.35
N PRO A 71 -5.40 4.24 15.50
CA PRO A 71 -5.77 5.37 16.35
C PRO A 71 -7.10 6.01 15.94
N GLU A 72 -7.85 6.50 16.91
CA GLU A 72 -9.02 7.32 16.64
C GLU A 72 -8.63 8.74 16.19
N MET A 73 -9.24 9.24 15.11
CA MET A 73 -9.00 10.61 14.63
C MET A 73 -9.81 11.61 15.45
N ILE A 74 -9.18 12.73 15.85
CA ILE A 74 -9.85 13.83 16.56
C ILE A 74 -10.25 14.90 15.53
N TRP A 75 -11.39 14.66 14.88
CA TRP A 75 -11.83 15.40 13.68
C TRP A 75 -11.89 16.92 13.84
N ASP A 76 -12.22 17.43 15.03
CA ASP A 76 -12.27 18.87 15.32
C ASP A 76 -10.92 19.58 15.14
N PHE A 77 -9.82 18.82 15.10
CA PHE A 77 -8.46 19.32 14.92
C PHE A 77 -7.78 18.80 13.64
N CYS A 78 -8.51 18.08 12.78
CA CYS A 78 -7.99 17.61 11.49
C CYS A 78 -8.23 18.65 10.40
N HIS A 79 -7.16 19.05 9.72
CA HIS A 79 -7.11 20.01 8.63
C HIS A 79 -6.16 19.50 7.54
N PRO A 80 -6.20 20.06 6.31
CA PRO A 80 -5.34 19.60 5.22
C PRO A 80 -3.85 19.55 5.56
N GLU A 81 -3.36 20.44 6.44
CA GLU A 81 -1.95 20.51 6.80
C GLU A 81 -1.62 19.89 8.17
N VAL A 82 -2.62 19.46 8.95
CA VAL A 82 -2.44 18.91 10.31
C VAL A 82 -3.47 17.84 10.60
N ILE A 83 -3.04 16.66 11.03
CA ILE A 83 -3.92 15.63 11.60
C ILE A 83 -3.66 15.43 13.08
N VAL A 84 -4.73 15.16 13.82
CA VAL A 84 -4.68 14.87 15.25
C VAL A 84 -5.40 13.55 15.50
N MET A 85 -4.75 12.67 16.25
CA MET A 85 -5.25 11.33 16.51
C MET A 85 -4.87 10.84 17.91
N GLU A 86 -5.52 9.77 18.35
CA GLU A 86 -5.24 9.05 19.59
C GLU A 86 -3.74 8.73 19.70
N ARG A 87 -3.16 9.01 20.88
CA ARG A 87 -1.77 8.67 21.14
C ARG A 87 -1.66 7.18 21.42
N MET A 88 -1.04 6.46 20.49
CA MET A 88 -0.76 5.04 20.66
C MET A 88 0.56 4.80 21.40
N HIS A 89 0.61 3.68 22.13
CA HIS A 89 1.78 3.24 22.88
C HIS A 89 2.12 1.79 22.52
N GLY A 90 3.29 1.60 21.91
CA GLY A 90 3.79 0.26 21.58
C GLY A 90 5.31 0.25 21.43
N VAL A 91 5.82 -0.93 21.11
CA VAL A 91 7.23 -1.12 20.73
C VAL A 91 7.32 -1.22 19.20
N PRO A 92 8.19 -0.44 18.54
CA PRO A 92 8.38 -0.55 17.09
C PRO A 92 8.66 -1.98 16.66
N ILE A 93 8.02 -2.42 15.56
CA ILE A 93 8.10 -3.83 15.14
C ILE A 93 9.52 -4.28 14.77
N SER A 94 10.38 -3.33 14.38
CA SER A 94 11.80 -3.57 14.09
C SER A 94 12.62 -3.95 15.34
N GLN A 95 12.13 -3.65 16.56
CA GLN A 95 12.81 -3.95 17.82
C GLN A 95 12.47 -5.36 18.33
N VAL A 96 12.74 -6.37 17.50
CA VAL A 96 12.33 -7.77 17.73
C VAL A 96 12.84 -8.31 19.07
N ASP A 97 14.06 -7.95 19.50
CA ASP A 97 14.61 -8.44 20.77
C ASP A 97 13.83 -7.92 21.98
N ARG A 98 13.42 -6.63 21.96
CA ARG A 98 12.56 -6.07 23.02
C ARG A 98 11.17 -6.71 23.04
N LEU A 99 10.63 -7.05 21.87
CA LEU A 99 9.36 -7.77 21.77
C LEU A 99 9.49 -9.17 22.38
N ARG A 100 10.58 -9.89 22.10
CA ARG A 100 10.85 -11.21 22.71
C ARG A 100 11.02 -11.11 24.23
N GLU A 101 11.78 -10.13 24.71
CA GLU A 101 11.98 -9.87 26.15
C GLU A 101 10.67 -9.56 26.86
N ALA A 102 9.77 -8.82 26.19
CA ALA A 102 8.43 -8.53 26.70
C ALA A 102 7.48 -9.74 26.65
N GLY A 103 7.88 -10.87 26.05
CA GLY A 103 7.09 -12.10 25.97
C GLY A 103 6.19 -12.20 24.74
N VAL A 104 6.39 -11.37 23.70
CA VAL A 104 5.63 -11.46 22.46
C VAL A 104 6.01 -12.73 21.69
N ASP A 105 5.01 -13.54 21.33
CA ASP A 105 5.17 -14.70 20.44
C ASP A 105 5.39 -14.21 19.00
N ILE A 106 6.65 -14.14 18.57
CA ILE A 106 7.04 -13.67 17.24
C ILE A 106 6.47 -14.55 16.11
N PRO A 107 6.51 -15.90 16.17
CA PRO A 107 5.80 -16.73 15.21
C PRO A 107 4.31 -16.44 15.09
N LYS A 108 3.61 -16.22 16.22
CA LYS A 108 2.19 -15.83 16.19
C LYS A 108 2.03 -14.45 15.56
N LEU A 109 2.83 -13.46 15.96
CA LEU A 109 2.79 -12.11 15.42
C LEU A 109 2.96 -12.12 13.88
N ALA A 110 3.91 -12.89 13.36
CA ALA A 110 4.12 -13.01 11.92
C ALA A 110 2.89 -13.61 11.19
N ARG A 111 2.25 -14.64 11.77
CA ARG A 111 1.00 -15.20 11.23
C ARG A 111 -0.12 -14.17 11.25
N ASP A 112 -0.28 -13.46 12.36
CA ASP A 112 -1.29 -12.42 12.51
C ASP A 112 -1.08 -11.28 11.51
N GLY A 113 0.17 -10.92 11.22
CA GLY A 113 0.51 -9.91 10.20
C GLY A 113 0.11 -10.33 8.79
N VAL A 114 0.36 -11.60 8.42
CA VAL A 114 -0.12 -12.16 7.16
C VAL A 114 -1.65 -12.17 7.13
N THR A 115 -2.30 -12.66 8.18
CA THR A 115 -3.76 -12.66 8.27
C THR A 115 -4.34 -11.25 8.16
N LEU A 116 -3.75 -10.26 8.81
CA LEU A 116 -4.14 -8.86 8.76
C LEU A 116 -4.07 -8.32 7.33
N PHE A 117 -2.94 -8.50 6.66
CA PHE A 117 -2.75 -8.04 5.28
C PHE A 117 -3.76 -8.69 4.31
N PHE A 118 -3.86 -10.02 4.32
CA PHE A 118 -4.79 -10.73 3.44
C PHE A 118 -6.25 -10.37 3.73
N THR A 119 -6.61 -10.11 4.98
CA THR A 119 -7.96 -9.65 5.34
C THR A 119 -8.25 -8.29 4.72
N GLN A 120 -7.34 -7.33 4.85
CA GLN A 120 -7.52 -6.01 4.24
C GLN A 120 -7.62 -6.08 2.71
N VAL A 121 -6.77 -6.89 2.07
CA VAL A 121 -6.73 -7.02 0.60
C VAL A 121 -7.98 -7.73 0.06
N PHE A 122 -8.30 -8.93 0.56
CA PHE A 122 -9.33 -9.79 -0.06
C PHE A 122 -10.72 -9.62 0.53
N ARG A 123 -10.82 -9.47 1.86
CA ARG A 123 -12.14 -9.28 2.48
C ARG A 123 -12.61 -7.85 2.24
N ASP A 124 -11.76 -6.88 2.53
CA ASP A 124 -12.17 -5.47 2.51
C ASP A 124 -11.92 -4.81 1.15
N GLY A 125 -10.85 -5.20 0.44
CA GLY A 125 -10.42 -4.47 -0.76
C GLY A 125 -9.88 -3.09 -0.45
N PHE A 126 -9.51 -2.84 0.80
CA PHE A 126 -9.00 -1.57 1.28
C PHE A 126 -7.88 -1.87 2.26
N PHE A 127 -6.64 -1.59 1.86
CA PHE A 127 -5.47 -2.07 2.58
C PHE A 127 -4.40 -1.00 2.74
N HIS A 128 -3.68 -1.09 3.85
CA HIS A 128 -2.49 -0.29 4.10
C HIS A 128 -1.38 -0.76 3.17
N ALA A 129 -1.03 0.06 2.19
CA ALA A 129 -0.08 -0.31 1.15
C ALA A 129 1.38 -0.11 1.58
N ASP A 130 1.64 0.71 2.60
CA ASP A 130 2.98 0.93 3.16
C ASP A 130 3.19 0.38 4.60
N MET A 131 3.20 -0.94 4.79
CA MET A 131 3.47 -1.55 6.11
C MET A 131 4.95 -1.49 6.54
N HIS A 132 5.65 -0.38 6.25
CA HIS A 132 7.03 -0.18 6.62
C HIS A 132 7.24 -0.27 8.15
N PRO A 133 8.35 -0.86 8.66
CA PRO A 133 8.57 -1.01 10.10
C PRO A 133 8.55 0.28 10.93
N GLY A 134 8.72 1.44 10.29
CA GLY A 134 8.59 2.75 10.94
C GLY A 134 7.15 3.11 11.32
N ASN A 135 6.17 2.58 10.59
CA ASN A 135 4.75 2.90 10.71
C ASN A 135 4.00 1.88 11.58
N ILE A 136 4.70 0.84 12.02
CA ILE A 136 4.12 -0.30 12.71
C ILE A 136 4.77 -0.50 14.08
N GLN A 137 3.93 -0.57 15.11
CA GLN A 137 4.32 -0.95 16.46
C GLN A 137 3.53 -2.19 16.91
N VAL A 138 3.90 -2.74 18.06
CA VAL A 138 3.21 -3.85 18.71
C VAL A 138 2.82 -3.41 20.12
N SER A 139 1.55 -3.62 20.47
CA SER A 139 1.05 -3.31 21.81
C SER A 139 1.60 -4.30 22.84
N LEU A 140 2.04 -3.77 23.98
CA LEU A 140 2.42 -4.54 25.17
C LEU A 140 1.42 -4.37 26.32
N ALA A 141 0.31 -3.65 26.11
CA ALA A 141 -0.71 -3.46 27.12
C ALA A 141 -1.49 -4.78 27.34
N PRO A 142 -1.86 -5.16 28.57
CA PRO A 142 -2.46 -6.47 28.87
C PRO A 142 -3.68 -6.82 28.00
N GLU A 143 -4.56 -5.85 27.75
CA GLU A 143 -5.81 -6.02 27.01
C GLU A 143 -5.62 -6.12 25.48
N THR A 144 -4.47 -5.65 24.97
CA THR A 144 -4.15 -5.65 23.54
C THR A 144 -2.80 -6.29 23.23
N PHE A 145 -2.30 -7.12 24.15
CA PHE A 145 -0.93 -7.64 24.09
C PHE A 145 -0.68 -8.41 22.79
N GLY A 146 0.40 -8.05 22.10
CA GLY A 146 0.80 -8.68 20.84
C GLY A 146 -0.03 -8.28 19.61
N ARG A 147 -0.94 -7.31 19.73
CA ARG A 147 -1.65 -6.74 18.57
C ARG A 147 -0.78 -5.72 17.85
N TYR A 148 -0.96 -5.64 16.53
CA TYR A 148 -0.33 -4.60 15.72
C TYR A 148 -0.88 -3.22 16.08
N ILE A 149 -0.09 -2.17 15.87
CA ILE A 149 -0.49 -0.77 15.93
C ILE A 149 0.00 -0.13 14.64
N SER A 150 -0.87 0.49 13.86
CA SER A 150 -0.52 1.23 12.65
C SER A 150 -0.68 2.73 12.87
N LEU A 151 0.24 3.52 12.33
CA LEU A 151 0.37 4.96 12.63
C LEU A 151 0.43 5.88 11.41
N ASP A 152 0.56 5.34 10.21
CA ASP A 152 0.64 6.09 8.95
C ASP A 152 -0.45 5.54 8.03
N PHE A 153 -1.22 6.41 7.40
CA PHE A 153 -2.30 6.02 6.52
C PHE A 153 -2.29 6.80 5.21
N GLY A 154 -1.12 7.38 4.86
CA GLY A 154 -0.93 8.17 3.65
C GLY A 154 -1.05 7.30 2.40
N ILE A 155 -0.51 6.07 2.45
CA ILE A 155 -0.52 5.15 1.32
C ILE A 155 -1.46 3.97 1.59
N VAL A 156 -2.66 4.04 1.01
CA VAL A 156 -3.66 2.96 0.99
C VAL A 156 -3.98 2.53 -0.42
N GLY A 157 -4.20 1.24 -0.61
CA GLY A 157 -4.65 0.65 -1.86
C GLY A 157 -6.13 0.25 -1.80
N THR A 158 -6.81 0.36 -2.93
CA THR A 158 -8.19 -0.11 -3.10
C THR A 158 -8.28 -1.09 -4.26
N LEU A 159 -9.00 -2.19 -4.07
CA LEU A 159 -9.25 -3.19 -5.10
C LEU A 159 -10.73 -3.24 -5.42
N THR A 160 -11.05 -3.23 -6.72
CA THR A 160 -12.41 -3.54 -7.18
C THR A 160 -12.69 -5.03 -6.99
N GLU A 161 -13.96 -5.43 -7.04
CA GLU A 161 -14.32 -6.87 -6.97
C GLU A 161 -13.66 -7.67 -8.10
N TYR A 162 -13.51 -7.06 -9.29
CA TYR A 162 -12.78 -7.65 -10.40
C TYR A 162 -11.31 -7.90 -10.06
N ASP A 163 -10.63 -6.91 -9.46
CA ASP A 163 -9.22 -7.05 -9.06
C ASP A 163 -9.04 -8.09 -7.96
N LYS A 164 -9.96 -8.13 -6.99
CA LYS A 164 -9.96 -9.15 -5.92
C LYS A 164 -10.08 -10.55 -6.50
N GLU A 165 -11.01 -10.76 -7.41
CA GLU A 165 -11.23 -12.06 -8.05
C GLU A 165 -10.04 -12.48 -8.89
N TYR A 166 -9.49 -11.57 -9.70
CA TYR A 166 -8.25 -11.79 -10.44
C TYR A 166 -7.10 -12.21 -9.52
N LEU A 167 -6.83 -11.43 -8.45
CA LEU A 167 -5.74 -11.72 -7.52
C LEU A 167 -5.97 -13.05 -6.80
N ALA A 168 -7.20 -13.35 -6.37
CA ALA A 168 -7.51 -14.60 -5.68
C ALA A 168 -7.29 -15.82 -6.59
N GLN A 169 -7.71 -15.73 -7.86
CA GLN A 169 -7.47 -16.77 -8.85
C GLN A 169 -5.97 -16.92 -9.14
N ASN A 170 -5.25 -15.80 -9.26
CA ASN A 170 -3.82 -15.78 -9.56
C ASN A 170 -3.01 -16.43 -8.42
N PHE A 171 -3.26 -16.06 -7.16
CA PHE A 171 -2.63 -16.70 -6.00
C PHE A 171 -2.96 -18.20 -5.93
N THR A 172 -4.21 -18.58 -6.18
CA THR A 172 -4.61 -20.01 -6.18
C THR A 172 -3.86 -20.79 -7.26
N ALA A 173 -3.77 -20.24 -8.47
CA ALA A 173 -3.02 -20.84 -9.58
C ALA A 173 -1.53 -20.96 -9.24
N PHE A 174 -0.94 -19.89 -8.69
CA PHE A 174 0.46 -19.88 -8.27
C PHE A 174 0.76 -20.93 -7.20
N PHE A 175 -0.06 -21.04 -6.14
CA PHE A 175 0.12 -22.06 -5.09
C PHE A 175 -0.05 -23.48 -5.60
N ARG A 176 -0.89 -23.69 -6.61
CA ARG A 176 -1.05 -24.98 -7.30
C ARG A 176 0.02 -25.24 -8.36
N ARG A 177 0.94 -24.29 -8.58
CA ARG A 177 1.94 -24.32 -9.66
C ARG A 177 1.31 -24.43 -11.06
N ASP A 178 0.11 -23.90 -11.21
CA ASP A 178 -0.61 -23.80 -12.49
C ASP A 178 -0.17 -22.53 -13.22
N TYR A 179 1.06 -22.54 -13.73
CA TYR A 179 1.68 -21.39 -14.38
C TYR A 179 0.96 -20.98 -15.67
N LYS A 180 0.29 -21.94 -16.34
CA LYS A 180 -0.55 -21.65 -17.49
C LYS A 180 -1.72 -20.77 -17.09
N ARG A 181 -2.44 -21.13 -16.01
CA ARG A 181 -3.55 -20.31 -15.52
C ARG A 181 -3.07 -18.93 -15.05
N VAL A 182 -1.88 -18.84 -14.45
CA VAL A 182 -1.27 -17.53 -14.12
C VAL A 182 -1.08 -16.68 -15.38
N ALA A 183 -0.53 -17.24 -16.46
CA ALA A 183 -0.33 -16.52 -17.71
C ALA A 183 -1.65 -16.07 -18.36
N GLU A 184 -2.66 -16.95 -18.39
CA GLU A 184 -4.01 -16.61 -18.89
C GLU A 184 -4.63 -15.47 -18.10
N LEU A 185 -4.55 -15.52 -16.76
CA LEU A 185 -5.10 -14.49 -15.89
C LEU A 185 -4.46 -13.11 -16.14
N HIS A 186 -3.14 -13.03 -16.35
CA HIS A 186 -2.47 -11.75 -16.65
C HIS A 186 -2.95 -11.13 -17.96
N ILE A 187 -3.29 -11.96 -18.96
CA ILE A 187 -3.84 -11.50 -20.23
C ILE A 187 -5.31 -11.09 -20.06
N GLU A 188 -6.13 -11.92 -19.40
CA GLU A 188 -7.55 -11.65 -19.12
C GLU A 188 -7.76 -10.35 -18.33
N SER A 189 -6.84 -10.03 -17.42
CA SER A 189 -6.86 -8.83 -16.57
C SER A 189 -6.29 -7.58 -17.23
N GLY A 190 -5.77 -7.68 -18.46
CA GLY A 190 -5.21 -6.55 -19.20
C GLY A 190 -3.87 -6.03 -18.68
N TRP A 191 -3.21 -6.75 -17.77
CA TRP A 191 -1.87 -6.41 -17.27
C TRP A 191 -0.80 -6.63 -18.35
N VAL A 192 -1.07 -7.53 -19.29
CA VAL A 192 -0.27 -7.70 -20.52
C VAL A 192 -1.17 -7.57 -21.75
N PRO A 193 -0.61 -7.20 -22.92
CA PRO A 193 -1.40 -7.06 -24.14
C PRO A 193 -2.14 -8.36 -24.51
N PRO A 194 -3.38 -8.28 -25.03
CA PRO A 194 -4.21 -9.43 -25.37
C PRO A 194 -3.59 -10.35 -26.44
N GLU A 195 -2.70 -9.83 -27.27
CA GLU A 195 -1.93 -10.55 -28.27
C GLU A 195 -0.74 -11.35 -27.72
N THR A 196 -0.45 -11.25 -26.42
CA THR A 196 0.67 -11.96 -25.79
C THR A 196 0.45 -13.47 -25.85
N ARG A 197 1.47 -14.21 -26.30
CA ARG A 197 1.40 -15.68 -26.36
C ARG A 197 1.47 -16.29 -24.96
N VAL A 198 0.39 -17.00 -24.58
CA VAL A 198 0.26 -17.66 -23.27
C VAL A 198 1.46 -18.58 -22.98
N ASP A 199 1.90 -19.38 -23.96
CA ASP A 199 2.99 -20.35 -23.76
C ASP A 199 4.34 -19.67 -23.45
N GLU A 200 4.60 -18.49 -24.05
CA GLU A 200 5.81 -17.72 -23.84
C GLU A 200 5.80 -17.06 -22.45
N LEU A 201 4.64 -16.51 -22.06
CA LEU A 201 4.45 -15.93 -20.75
C LEU A 201 4.51 -16.99 -19.63
N GLU A 202 3.89 -18.15 -19.82
CA GLU A 202 3.99 -19.28 -18.89
C GLU A 202 5.46 -19.68 -18.68
N SER A 203 6.20 -19.82 -19.77
CA SER A 203 7.62 -20.20 -19.72
C SER A 203 8.46 -19.18 -18.96
N ALA A 204 8.17 -17.88 -19.13
CA ALA A 204 8.83 -16.81 -18.39
C ALA A 204 8.48 -16.84 -16.89
N ILE A 205 7.21 -17.02 -16.53
CA ILE A 205 6.75 -17.10 -15.13
C ILE A 205 7.36 -18.30 -14.41
N ARG A 206 7.50 -19.44 -15.10
CA ARG A 206 8.09 -20.66 -14.54
C ARG A 206 9.59 -20.53 -14.23
N ALA A 207 10.28 -19.59 -14.88
CA ALA A 207 11.73 -19.43 -14.76
C ALA A 207 12.16 -18.55 -13.55
N VAL A 208 11.22 -17.92 -12.85
CA VAL A 208 11.42 -17.05 -11.69
C VAL A 208 11.26 -17.80 -10.36
#